data_AF-A0A4R2SHV3-F1
#
_entry.id   AF-A0A4R2SHV3-F1
#
_cell.length_a   1.000
_cell.length_b   1.000
_cell.length_c   1.000
_cell.angle_alpha   90.00
_cell.angle_beta   90.00
_cell.angle_gamma   90.00
#
_symmetry.space_group_name_H-M   'P 1'
#
loop_
_entity.id
_entity.type
_entity.pdbx_description
1 polymer ?
#
loop_
_entity_poly.entity_id
_entity_poly.type
_entity_poly.pdbx_seq_one_letter_code
_entity_poly.pdbx_strand_id
1 'polypeptide(L)'
;MTINAQRSTKTGLVSALVVGLVLRLTWLSAVGGVTSFVEAGEATRVALSLSAGNGFSDAFFAGQGPTAHILPVTTWIAGVIFWVLGPKTVAANLTLLVLALAQTLAAYLLLRRLFEKLGADPAALRLGMGLLCIIPIYVAQETVDFRYWEGALALCLAVSNLVFLLNLQEQLAPKRGDLVFIASLSAVTFFVSPPAGLAIYVCWASFAIRHFAIRDVGRLALLGAAALALLVAPWALRNEQQLGSPVLLRSNFGLELAIGNYPGALTQPPSAEVLTQRLNAIHPYHSAVAANALRAAGGEVPYAKALGVQTERWIKNNPGAFVELCLRHYAEFFFPRPWQMNFTEWFAIKDARAAIFTTIDAFGLMGLLVGLLQRRRGYGALGLYILLAALPYALVQPVPRYTYLVYGLLVFLAAQLIVVSVRYVIQRLSPPRVRSLA
;
A
#
# COMPACT_ATOMS: atom_id res chain seq x y z
N MET A 1 -36.71 10.02 -16.65
CA MET A 1 -35.28 10.24 -16.98
C MET A 1 -34.29 9.72 -15.93
N THR A 2 -34.61 9.75 -14.63
CA THR A 2 -33.71 9.32 -13.52
C THR A 2 -33.39 7.81 -13.47
N ILE A 3 -34.36 6.95 -13.78
CA ILE A 3 -34.17 5.48 -13.76
C ILE A 3 -33.17 5.01 -14.83
N ASN A 4 -33.23 5.59 -16.04
CA ASN A 4 -32.31 5.23 -17.13
C ASN A 4 -30.88 5.72 -16.88
N ALA A 5 -30.70 6.89 -16.25
CA ALA A 5 -29.39 7.40 -15.85
C ALA A 5 -28.74 6.56 -14.74
N GLN A 6 -29.53 6.11 -13.74
CA GLN A 6 -29.04 5.19 -12.71
C GLN A 6 -28.68 3.81 -13.28
N ARG A 7 -29.50 3.27 -14.19
CA ARG A 7 -29.17 2.01 -14.89
C ARG A 7 -27.88 2.13 -15.71
N SER A 8 -27.73 3.19 -16.49
CA SER A 8 -26.53 3.45 -17.30
C SER A 8 -25.25 3.63 -16.45
N THR A 9 -25.37 4.24 -15.27
CA THR A 9 -24.22 4.40 -14.36
C THR A 9 -23.80 3.06 -13.74
N LYS A 10 -24.78 2.21 -13.37
CA LYS A 10 -24.51 0.87 -12.84
C LYS A 10 -23.91 -0.05 -13.90
N THR A 11 -24.42 -0.02 -15.13
CA THR A 11 -23.87 -0.84 -16.23
C THR A 11 -22.43 -0.42 -16.54
N GLY A 12 -22.13 0.88 -16.62
CA GLY A 12 -20.76 1.36 -16.86
C GLY A 12 -19.75 0.93 -15.77
N LEU A 13 -20.16 0.93 -14.50
CA LEU A 13 -19.32 0.44 -13.39
C LEU A 13 -19.04 -1.05 -13.50
N VAL A 14 -20.08 -1.86 -13.74
CA VAL A 14 -19.93 -3.32 -13.91
C VAL A 14 -19.03 -3.62 -15.10
N SER A 15 -19.22 -2.94 -16.24
CA SER A 15 -18.35 -3.09 -17.41
C SER A 15 -16.90 -2.78 -17.10
N ALA A 16 -16.60 -1.69 -16.38
CA ALA A 16 -15.23 -1.35 -15.99
C ALA A 16 -14.58 -2.46 -15.13
N LEU A 17 -15.32 -2.97 -14.12
CA LEU A 17 -14.83 -4.05 -13.25
C LEU A 17 -14.60 -5.34 -14.02
N VAL A 18 -15.52 -5.72 -14.93
CA VAL A 18 -15.38 -6.92 -15.77
C VAL A 18 -14.19 -6.78 -16.70
N VAL A 19 -14.05 -5.65 -17.39
CA VAL A 19 -12.90 -5.39 -18.28
C VAL A 19 -11.60 -5.43 -17.47
N GLY A 20 -11.56 -4.81 -16.29
CA GLY A 20 -10.38 -4.84 -15.43
C GLY A 20 -10.03 -6.25 -14.93
N LEU A 21 -11.03 -7.06 -14.59
CA LEU A 21 -10.84 -8.46 -14.22
C LEU A 21 -10.28 -9.28 -15.40
N VAL A 22 -10.90 -9.17 -16.57
CA VAL A 22 -10.46 -9.86 -17.80
C VAL A 22 -9.02 -9.45 -18.14
N LEU A 23 -8.68 -8.16 -18.06
CA LEU A 23 -7.33 -7.69 -18.33
C LEU A 23 -6.30 -8.35 -17.41
N ARG A 24 -6.58 -8.42 -16.10
CA ARG A 24 -5.70 -9.07 -15.11
C ARG A 24 -5.53 -10.56 -15.38
N LEU A 25 -6.61 -11.26 -15.72
CA LEU A 25 -6.58 -12.68 -16.05
C LEU A 25 -5.85 -12.96 -17.37
N THR A 26 -6.09 -12.15 -18.40
CA THR A 26 -5.38 -12.24 -19.69
C THR A 26 -3.89 -11.99 -19.51
N TRP A 27 -3.53 -10.96 -18.73
CA TRP A 27 -2.14 -10.69 -18.38
C TRP A 27 -1.49 -11.88 -17.69
N LEU A 28 -2.14 -12.40 -16.64
CA LEU A 28 -1.62 -13.52 -15.88
C LEU A 28 -1.49 -14.77 -16.75
N SER A 29 -2.42 -14.98 -17.69
CA SER A 29 -2.36 -16.07 -18.67
C SER A 29 -1.19 -15.91 -19.64
N ALA A 30 -0.93 -14.69 -20.10
CA ALA A 30 0.17 -14.40 -21.03
C ALA A 30 1.55 -14.64 -20.42
N VAL A 31 1.70 -14.45 -19.10
CA VAL A 31 2.93 -14.78 -18.36
C VAL A 31 2.94 -16.21 -17.80
N GLY A 32 1.96 -17.04 -18.17
CA GLY A 32 1.85 -18.43 -17.73
C GLY A 32 1.48 -18.62 -16.25
N GLY A 33 1.10 -17.55 -15.54
CA GLY A 33 0.92 -17.50 -14.08
C GLY A 33 -0.44 -17.93 -13.54
N VAL A 34 -1.38 -18.38 -14.39
CA VAL A 34 -2.76 -18.73 -13.98
C VAL A 34 -2.77 -20.04 -13.20
N THR A 35 -2.15 -21.08 -13.77
CA THR A 35 -2.09 -22.41 -13.15
C THR A 35 -0.71 -22.70 -12.56
N SER A 36 0.33 -21.99 -12.99
CA SER A 36 1.66 -22.15 -12.42
C SER A 36 1.77 -21.45 -11.06
N PHE A 37 2.51 -22.09 -10.16
CA PHE A 37 2.89 -21.49 -8.90
C PHE A 37 3.93 -20.41 -9.14
N VAL A 38 3.64 -19.18 -8.70
CA VAL A 38 4.55 -18.04 -8.77
C VAL A 38 4.93 -17.64 -7.35
N GLU A 39 6.23 -17.65 -7.07
CA GLU A 39 6.80 -17.22 -5.79
C GLU A 39 6.90 -15.69 -5.75
N ALA A 40 6.43 -15.07 -4.67
CA ALA A 40 6.43 -13.62 -4.48
C ALA A 40 7.36 -13.23 -3.30
N GLY A 41 8.59 -13.73 -3.31
CA GLY A 41 9.58 -13.42 -2.29
C GLY A 41 9.32 -14.08 -0.94
N GLU A 42 9.71 -13.37 0.12
CA GLU A 42 9.74 -13.86 1.49
C GLU A 42 8.34 -14.26 1.99
N ALA A 43 7.29 -13.53 1.60
CA ALA A 43 5.92 -13.80 2.04
C ALA A 43 5.43 -15.19 1.61
N THR A 44 5.74 -15.59 0.37
CA THR A 44 5.39 -16.92 -0.10
C THR A 44 6.15 -18.01 0.64
N ARG A 45 7.45 -17.80 0.95
CA ARG A 45 8.26 -18.77 1.70
C ARG A 45 7.74 -18.99 3.11
N VAL A 46 7.39 -17.92 3.81
CA VAL A 46 6.79 -18.01 5.14
C VAL A 46 5.43 -18.72 5.08
N ALA A 47 4.59 -18.44 4.08
CA ALA A 47 3.32 -19.14 3.90
C ALA A 47 3.51 -20.65 3.65
N LEU A 48 4.49 -21.03 2.84
CA LEU A 48 4.86 -22.43 2.62
C LEU A 48 5.35 -23.09 3.91
N SER A 49 6.22 -22.41 4.67
CA SER A 49 6.74 -22.94 5.94
C SER A 49 5.63 -23.14 6.98
N LEU A 50 4.69 -22.19 7.06
CA LEU A 50 3.49 -22.30 7.89
C LEU A 50 2.67 -23.53 7.52
N SER A 51 2.43 -23.76 6.22
CA SER A 51 1.65 -24.91 5.76
C SER A 51 2.31 -26.27 6.05
N ALA A 52 3.64 -26.28 6.17
CA ALA A 52 4.43 -27.45 6.52
C ALA A 52 4.51 -27.72 8.04
N GLY A 53 3.89 -26.87 8.87
CA GLY A 53 3.92 -27.02 10.34
C GLY A 53 5.16 -26.41 11.02
N ASN A 54 6.02 -25.72 10.28
CA ASN A 54 7.24 -25.10 10.84
C ASN A 54 6.98 -23.73 11.49
N GLY A 55 5.72 -23.29 11.55
CA GLY A 55 5.35 -21.97 12.06
C GLY A 55 5.81 -20.82 11.15
N PHE A 56 5.85 -19.60 11.71
CA PHE A 56 6.41 -18.42 11.02
C PHE A 56 7.94 -18.54 10.92
N SER A 57 8.44 -19.11 9.83
CA SER A 57 9.86 -19.42 9.63
C SER A 57 10.26 -19.30 8.15
N ASP A 58 11.57 -19.38 7.91
CA ASP A 58 12.16 -19.59 6.58
C ASP A 58 11.84 -18.50 5.53
N ALA A 59 11.78 -17.23 5.97
CA ALA A 59 11.53 -16.09 5.08
C ALA A 59 12.55 -15.98 3.94
N PHE A 60 13.83 -16.25 4.22
CA PHE A 60 14.90 -16.05 3.25
C PHE A 60 15.38 -17.34 2.60
N PHE A 61 15.38 -18.47 3.30
CA PHE A 61 15.79 -19.77 2.76
C PHE A 61 15.29 -20.90 3.67
N ALA A 62 15.14 -22.10 3.11
CA ALA A 62 14.72 -23.27 3.88
C ALA A 62 15.75 -23.62 4.98
N GLY A 63 15.27 -23.87 6.19
CA GLY A 63 16.12 -24.15 7.36
C GLY A 63 16.78 -22.91 7.98
N GLN A 64 16.30 -21.71 7.68
CA GLN A 64 16.69 -20.48 8.41
C GLN A 64 16.22 -20.53 9.87
N GLY A 65 15.05 -21.12 10.11
CA GLY A 65 14.37 -21.10 11.40
C GLY A 65 13.34 -19.98 11.52
N PRO A 66 12.89 -19.65 12.74
CA PRO A 66 11.86 -18.66 12.98
C PRO A 66 12.14 -17.30 12.33
N THR A 67 11.08 -16.59 11.94
CA THR A 67 11.16 -15.25 11.35
C THR A 67 10.07 -14.32 11.84
N ALA A 68 10.40 -13.04 11.94
CA ALA A 68 9.51 -11.90 12.09
C ALA A 68 9.70 -10.89 10.94
N HIS A 69 10.21 -11.32 9.79
CA HIS A 69 10.43 -10.45 8.63
C HIS A 69 9.13 -9.82 8.10
N ILE A 70 7.99 -10.51 8.29
CA ILE A 70 6.68 -10.13 7.76
C ILE A 70 5.64 -10.22 8.88
N LEU A 71 4.64 -9.34 8.81
CA LEU A 71 3.51 -9.35 9.75
C LEU A 71 2.55 -10.50 9.40
N PRO A 72 1.85 -11.07 10.39
CA PRO A 72 1.30 -12.41 10.25
C PRO A 72 0.04 -12.50 9.38
N VAL A 73 -0.76 -11.45 9.23
CA VAL A 73 -2.16 -11.56 8.77
C VAL A 73 -2.30 -12.19 7.38
N THR A 74 -1.74 -11.60 6.32
CA THR A 74 -1.92 -12.10 4.95
C THR A 74 -1.17 -13.41 4.71
N THR A 75 0.03 -13.53 5.25
CA THR A 75 0.86 -14.73 5.16
C THR A 75 0.22 -15.93 5.87
N TRP A 76 -0.45 -15.69 7.00
CA TRP A 76 -1.20 -16.73 7.71
C TRP A 76 -2.38 -17.24 6.89
N ILE A 77 -3.16 -16.33 6.29
CA ILE A 77 -4.27 -16.70 5.39
C ILE A 77 -3.74 -17.56 4.23
N ALA A 78 -2.63 -17.16 3.62
CA ALA A 78 -2.01 -17.92 2.55
C ALA A 78 -1.50 -19.29 3.00
N GLY A 79 -0.86 -19.37 4.18
CA GLY A 79 -0.41 -20.62 4.77
C GLY A 79 -1.55 -21.59 5.08
N VAL A 80 -2.69 -21.10 5.58
CA VAL A 80 -3.90 -21.91 5.81
C VAL A 80 -4.45 -22.45 4.48
N ILE A 81 -4.49 -21.63 3.43
CA ILE A 81 -4.95 -22.08 2.11
C ILE A 81 -4.03 -23.18 1.57
N PHE A 82 -2.70 -23.05 1.71
CA PHE A 82 -1.76 -24.11 1.35
C PHE A 82 -1.92 -25.36 2.20
N TRP A 83 -2.19 -25.22 3.50
CA TRP A 83 -2.42 -26.37 4.38
C TRP A 83 -3.66 -27.17 3.98
N VAL A 84 -4.75 -26.50 3.60
CA VAL A 84 -6.02 -27.15 3.22
C VAL A 84 -5.99 -27.72 1.79
N LEU A 85 -5.47 -26.96 0.83
CA LEU A 85 -5.54 -27.29 -0.61
C LEU A 85 -4.25 -27.91 -1.16
N GLY A 86 -3.24 -28.08 -0.32
CA GLY A 86 -1.90 -28.50 -0.68
C GLY A 86 -1.02 -27.33 -1.16
N PRO A 87 0.26 -27.26 -0.74
CA PRO A 87 1.17 -26.22 -1.19
C PRO A 87 1.45 -26.36 -2.68
N LYS A 88 1.56 -25.23 -3.39
CA LYS A 88 1.90 -25.16 -4.82
C LYS A 88 0.90 -25.88 -5.76
N THR A 89 -0.28 -26.27 -5.28
CA THR A 89 -1.33 -26.85 -6.14
C THR A 89 -2.06 -25.77 -6.94
N VAL A 90 -2.65 -26.16 -8.07
CA VAL A 90 -3.49 -25.27 -8.88
C VAL A 90 -4.67 -24.73 -8.07
N ALA A 91 -5.29 -25.56 -7.22
CA ALA A 91 -6.42 -25.17 -6.38
C ALA A 91 -6.03 -24.07 -5.37
N ALA A 92 -4.90 -24.22 -4.68
CA ALA A 92 -4.39 -23.19 -3.77
C ALA A 92 -4.06 -21.90 -4.53
N ASN A 93 -3.40 -22.01 -5.68
CA ASN A 93 -3.00 -20.88 -6.52
C ASN A 93 -4.21 -20.04 -6.99
N LEU A 94 -5.25 -20.71 -7.49
CA LEU A 94 -6.49 -20.07 -7.94
C LEU A 94 -7.27 -19.45 -6.77
N THR A 95 -7.30 -20.11 -5.61
CA THR A 95 -7.96 -19.58 -4.41
C THR A 95 -7.29 -18.29 -3.93
N LEU A 96 -5.96 -18.27 -3.89
CA LEU A 96 -5.19 -17.08 -3.54
C LEU A 96 -5.36 -15.96 -4.56
N LEU A 97 -5.39 -16.29 -5.85
CA LEU A 97 -5.67 -15.33 -6.92
C LEU A 97 -7.06 -14.69 -6.78
N VAL A 98 -8.10 -15.50 -6.52
CA VAL A 98 -9.46 -15.01 -6.28
C VAL A 98 -9.50 -14.09 -5.07
N LEU A 99 -8.81 -14.44 -3.98
CA LEU A 99 -8.72 -13.60 -2.80
C LEU A 99 -8.04 -12.26 -3.10
N ALA A 100 -6.89 -12.27 -3.78
CA ALA A 100 -6.14 -11.08 -4.15
C ALA A 100 -7.00 -10.14 -5.02
N LEU A 101 -7.64 -10.69 -6.07
CA LEU A 101 -8.51 -9.92 -6.96
C LEU A 101 -9.76 -9.39 -6.26
N ALA A 102 -10.36 -10.17 -5.35
CA ALA A 102 -11.49 -9.72 -4.56
C ALA A 102 -11.11 -8.53 -3.66
N GLN A 103 -9.94 -8.57 -3.01
CA GLN A 103 -9.42 -7.46 -2.22
C GLN A 103 -9.14 -6.23 -3.08
N THR A 104 -8.50 -6.39 -4.25
CA THR A 104 -8.23 -5.29 -5.19
C THR A 104 -9.53 -4.62 -5.65
N LEU A 105 -10.52 -5.39 -6.10
CA LEU A 105 -11.79 -4.84 -6.58
C LEU A 105 -12.60 -4.22 -5.44
N ALA A 106 -12.56 -4.80 -4.24
CA ALA A 106 -13.14 -4.19 -3.04
C ALA A 106 -12.49 -2.84 -2.72
N ALA A 107 -11.16 -2.74 -2.80
CA ALA A 107 -10.44 -1.48 -2.63
C ALA A 107 -10.89 -0.42 -3.63
N TYR A 108 -11.07 -0.80 -4.92
CA TYR A 108 -11.52 0.13 -5.96
C TYR A 108 -12.94 0.63 -5.70
N LEU A 109 -13.85 -0.25 -5.27
CA LEU A 109 -15.21 0.13 -4.89
C LEU A 109 -15.23 1.04 -3.65
N LEU A 110 -14.38 0.77 -2.66
CA LEU A 110 -14.23 1.61 -1.47
C LEU A 110 -13.66 2.99 -1.83
N LEU A 111 -12.65 3.05 -2.70
CA LEU A 111 -12.11 4.32 -3.22
C LEU A 111 -13.20 5.12 -3.93
N ARG A 112 -13.95 4.46 -4.81
CA ARG A 112 -15.08 5.10 -5.47
C ARG A 112 -16.09 5.67 -4.48
N ARG A 113 -16.44 4.91 -3.43
CA ARG A 113 -17.35 5.35 -2.36
C ARG A 113 -16.78 6.50 -1.54
N LEU A 114 -15.47 6.50 -1.29
CA LEU A 114 -14.78 7.62 -0.63
C LEU A 114 -14.94 8.91 -1.45
N PHE A 115 -14.68 8.86 -2.75
CA PHE A 115 -14.80 10.04 -3.61
C PHE A 115 -16.24 10.48 -3.86
N GLU A 116 -17.20 9.57 -3.85
CA GLU A 116 -18.63 9.92 -3.80
C GLU A 116 -18.94 10.78 -2.57
N LYS A 117 -18.41 10.39 -1.40
CA LYS A 117 -18.59 11.16 -0.15
C LYS A 117 -17.84 12.47 -0.12
N LEU A 118 -16.74 12.58 -0.85
CA LEU A 118 -16.02 13.84 -1.06
C LEU A 118 -16.75 14.77 -2.08
N GLY A 119 -17.88 14.33 -2.63
CA GLY A 119 -18.65 15.12 -3.61
C GLY A 119 -17.96 15.21 -4.97
N ALA A 120 -17.19 14.18 -5.36
CA ALA A 120 -16.57 14.12 -6.67
C ALA A 120 -17.62 14.08 -7.79
N ASP A 121 -17.24 14.59 -8.95
CA ASP A 121 -18.10 14.63 -10.12
C ASP A 121 -18.43 13.21 -10.60
N PRO A 122 -19.69 12.89 -11.00
CA PRO A 122 -20.03 11.58 -11.54
C PRO A 122 -19.17 11.13 -12.73
N ALA A 123 -18.71 12.06 -13.57
CA ALA A 123 -17.79 11.74 -14.66
C ALA A 123 -16.37 11.47 -14.16
N ALA A 124 -15.91 12.17 -13.11
CA ALA A 124 -14.63 11.90 -12.47
C ALA A 124 -14.62 10.53 -11.80
N LEU A 125 -15.74 10.15 -11.17
CA LEU A 125 -15.90 8.83 -10.56
C LEU A 125 -15.83 7.70 -11.58
N ARG A 126 -16.43 7.90 -12.77
CA ARG A 126 -16.32 6.95 -13.90
C ARG A 126 -14.90 6.91 -14.46
N LEU A 127 -14.27 8.07 -14.66
CA LEU A 127 -12.91 8.16 -15.18
C LEU A 127 -11.91 7.49 -14.22
N GLY A 128 -11.95 7.81 -12.93
CA GLY A 128 -11.07 7.21 -11.92
C GLY A 128 -11.22 5.69 -11.84
N MET A 129 -12.44 5.18 -11.87
CA MET A 129 -12.69 3.73 -11.93
C MET A 129 -12.17 3.10 -13.24
N GLY A 130 -12.39 3.77 -14.38
CA GLY A 130 -11.86 3.34 -15.66
C GLY A 130 -10.33 3.27 -15.68
N LEU A 131 -9.65 4.29 -15.16
CA LEU A 131 -8.19 4.34 -15.05
C LEU A 131 -7.65 3.18 -14.20
N LEU A 132 -8.23 2.93 -13.02
CA LEU A 132 -7.81 1.81 -12.14
C LEU A 132 -8.05 0.42 -12.76
N CYS A 133 -9.18 0.26 -13.45
CA CYS A 133 -9.52 -1.04 -14.04
C CYS A 133 -8.68 -1.34 -15.28
N ILE A 134 -8.45 -0.33 -16.13
CA ILE A 134 -7.90 -0.51 -17.48
C ILE A 134 -6.38 -0.29 -17.53
N ILE A 135 -5.81 0.60 -16.70
CA ILE A 135 -4.37 0.87 -16.74
C ILE A 135 -3.65 -0.11 -15.79
N PRO A 136 -2.82 -1.04 -16.33
CA PRO A 136 -2.28 -2.15 -15.55
C PRO A 136 -1.00 -1.78 -14.78
N ILE A 137 -0.97 -0.62 -14.10
CA ILE A 137 0.22 -0.18 -13.36
C ILE A 137 0.61 -1.19 -12.27
N TYR A 138 -0.33 -1.94 -11.70
CA TYR A 138 -0.06 -2.88 -10.61
C TYR A 138 -0.52 -4.30 -10.93
N VAL A 139 -0.67 -4.65 -12.20
CA VAL A 139 -1.24 -5.95 -12.59
C VAL A 139 -0.47 -7.13 -11.97
N ALA A 140 0.86 -7.05 -11.91
CA ALA A 140 1.70 -8.05 -11.27
C ALA A 140 1.45 -8.11 -9.75
N GLN A 141 1.43 -6.96 -9.06
CA GLN A 141 1.14 -6.90 -7.63
C GLN A 141 -0.25 -7.46 -7.30
N GLU A 142 -1.26 -7.07 -8.08
CA GLU A 142 -2.67 -7.42 -7.88
C GLU A 142 -2.98 -8.88 -8.18
N THR A 143 -2.21 -9.48 -9.09
CA THR A 143 -2.42 -10.88 -9.47
C THR A 143 -1.45 -11.84 -8.79
N VAL A 144 -0.28 -11.41 -8.31
CA VAL A 144 0.77 -12.25 -7.72
C VAL A 144 1.10 -11.83 -6.30
N ASP A 145 1.60 -10.60 -6.09
CA ASP A 145 2.13 -10.20 -4.76
C ASP A 145 1.06 -10.26 -3.68
N PHE A 146 -0.14 -9.74 -3.94
CA PHE A 146 -1.24 -9.66 -2.96
C PHE A 146 -1.90 -10.99 -2.65
N ARG A 147 -1.42 -12.10 -3.25
CA ARG A 147 -1.70 -13.46 -2.75
C ARG A 147 -1.09 -13.67 -1.36
N TYR A 148 -0.01 -12.97 -1.04
CA TYR A 148 0.81 -13.19 0.17
C TYR A 148 1.07 -11.89 0.94
N TRP A 149 1.28 -10.78 0.23
CA TRP A 149 1.56 -9.46 0.78
C TRP A 149 0.29 -8.65 1.05
N GLU A 150 0.39 -7.67 1.94
CA GLU A 150 -0.74 -6.96 2.52
C GLU A 150 -1.40 -5.87 1.65
N GLY A 151 -0.81 -5.50 0.50
CA GLY A 151 -1.10 -4.20 -0.14
C GLY A 151 -2.57 -3.90 -0.41
N ALA A 152 -3.31 -4.82 -1.06
CA ALA A 152 -4.75 -4.62 -1.33
C ALA A 152 -5.60 -4.59 -0.05
N LEU A 153 -5.30 -5.45 0.92
CA LEU A 153 -5.97 -5.47 2.22
C LEU A 153 -5.72 -4.17 3.00
N ALA A 154 -4.47 -3.71 3.03
CA ALA A 154 -4.07 -2.46 3.67
C ALA A 154 -4.81 -1.25 3.08
N LEU A 155 -4.93 -1.19 1.75
CA LEU A 155 -5.70 -0.15 1.07
C LEU A 155 -7.20 -0.22 1.43
N CYS A 156 -7.80 -1.41 1.45
CA CYS A 156 -9.19 -1.58 1.89
C CYS A 156 -9.42 -1.03 3.31
N LEU A 157 -8.54 -1.39 4.24
CA LEU A 157 -8.64 -0.97 5.64
C LEU A 157 -8.43 0.54 5.81
N ALA A 158 -7.43 1.11 5.12
CA ALA A 158 -7.17 2.54 5.15
C ALA A 158 -8.33 3.36 4.56
N VAL A 159 -8.85 2.97 3.40
CA VAL A 159 -9.97 3.66 2.76
C VAL A 159 -11.26 3.49 3.57
N SER A 160 -11.47 2.33 4.20
CA SER A 160 -12.61 2.13 5.12
C SER A 160 -12.56 3.09 6.31
N ASN A 161 -11.37 3.32 6.89
CA ASN A 161 -11.19 4.33 7.93
C ASN A 161 -11.54 5.73 7.43
N LEU A 162 -11.03 6.13 6.27
CA LEU A 162 -11.32 7.45 5.68
C LEU A 162 -12.81 7.63 5.37
N VAL A 163 -13.47 6.61 4.82
CA VAL A 163 -14.92 6.62 4.59
C VAL A 163 -15.69 6.78 5.89
N PHE A 164 -15.29 6.06 6.94
CA PHE A 164 -15.95 6.15 8.25
C PHE A 164 -15.72 7.52 8.90
N LEU A 165 -14.53 8.10 8.75
CA LEU A 165 -14.21 9.46 9.19
C LEU A 165 -15.14 10.48 8.54
N LEU A 166 -15.36 10.40 7.22
CA LEU A 166 -16.30 11.29 6.53
C LEU A 166 -17.76 11.09 6.95
N ASN A 167 -18.16 9.89 7.36
CA ASN A 167 -19.50 9.64 7.89
C ASN A 167 -19.71 10.30 9.25
N LEU A 168 -18.70 10.24 10.13
CA LEU A 168 -18.79 10.84 11.47
C LEU A 168 -18.72 12.36 11.44
N GLN A 169 -18.11 12.95 10.40
CA GLN A 169 -18.16 14.39 10.18
C GLN A 169 -19.58 14.95 9.99
N GLU A 170 -20.60 14.12 9.81
CA GLU A 170 -22.01 14.52 9.71
C GLU A 170 -22.74 14.39 11.06
N GLN A 171 -22.09 13.84 12.09
CA GLN A 171 -22.69 13.58 13.39
C GLN A 171 -22.25 14.62 14.42
N LEU A 172 -23.15 14.94 15.37
CA LEU A 172 -22.88 15.86 16.47
C LEU A 172 -21.91 15.28 17.51
N ALA A 173 -21.98 13.96 17.75
CA ALA A 173 -21.11 13.27 18.71
C ALA A 173 -20.97 11.77 18.36
N PRO A 174 -19.81 11.15 18.63
CA PRO A 174 -19.60 9.73 18.38
C PRO A 174 -20.34 8.87 19.42
N LYS A 175 -20.92 7.75 18.98
CA LYS A 175 -21.46 6.73 19.87
C LYS A 175 -20.33 5.86 20.42
N ARG A 176 -20.56 5.16 21.53
CA ARG A 176 -19.58 4.20 22.10
C ARG A 176 -19.18 3.13 21.08
N GLY A 177 -20.13 2.62 20.30
CA GLY A 177 -19.87 1.66 19.22
C GLY A 177 -18.96 2.23 18.14
N ASP A 178 -19.07 3.51 17.82
CA ASP A 178 -18.20 4.17 16.84
C ASP A 178 -16.76 4.24 17.36
N LEU A 179 -16.56 4.58 18.63
CA LEU A 179 -15.21 4.64 19.22
C LEU A 179 -14.52 3.26 19.20
N VAL A 180 -15.25 2.20 19.56
CA VAL A 180 -14.73 0.82 19.52
C VAL A 180 -14.43 0.40 18.08
N PHE A 181 -15.30 0.75 17.14
CA PHE A 181 -15.09 0.45 15.72
C PHE A 181 -13.86 1.18 15.15
N ILE A 182 -13.70 2.48 15.42
CA ILE A 182 -12.53 3.26 14.99
C ILE A 182 -11.25 2.67 15.57
N ALA A 183 -11.23 2.41 16.88
CA ALA A 183 -10.07 1.87 17.57
C ALA A 183 -9.66 0.51 16.98
N SER A 184 -10.63 -0.40 16.81
CA SER A 184 -10.38 -1.74 16.27
C SER A 184 -9.93 -1.69 14.81
N LEU A 185 -10.62 -0.90 13.98
CA LEU A 185 -10.29 -0.78 12.56
C LEU A 185 -8.91 -0.11 12.36
N SER A 186 -8.57 0.91 13.15
CA SER A 186 -7.26 1.57 13.09
C SER A 186 -6.13 0.64 13.55
N ALA A 187 -6.36 -0.13 14.61
CA ALA A 187 -5.41 -1.11 15.11
C ALA A 187 -5.13 -2.22 14.10
N VAL A 188 -6.18 -2.76 13.46
CA VAL A 188 -6.03 -3.75 12.38
C VAL A 188 -5.31 -3.14 11.18
N THR A 189 -5.63 -1.91 10.77
CA THR A 189 -4.88 -1.23 9.69
C THR A 189 -3.40 -1.12 10.01
N PHE A 190 -3.03 -0.72 11.23
CA PHE A 190 -1.64 -0.60 11.65
C PHE A 190 -0.92 -1.95 11.71
N PHE A 191 -1.59 -2.98 12.23
CA PHE A 191 -1.01 -4.31 12.33
C PHE A 191 -0.86 -5.00 10.98
N VAL A 192 -1.70 -4.67 10.00
CA VAL A 192 -1.56 -5.15 8.61
C VAL A 192 -0.49 -4.35 7.89
N SER A 193 -0.52 -3.01 7.99
CA SER A 193 0.41 -2.10 7.33
C SER A 193 0.74 -0.92 8.26
N PRO A 194 1.91 -0.95 8.93
CA PRO A 194 2.31 0.12 9.85
C PRO A 194 2.31 1.52 9.22
N PRO A 195 2.79 1.73 7.96
CA PRO A 195 2.72 3.04 7.31
C PRO A 195 1.27 3.54 7.14
N ALA A 196 0.36 2.69 6.66
CA ALA A 196 -1.03 3.07 6.49
C ALA A 196 -1.73 3.32 7.84
N GLY A 197 -1.50 2.47 8.84
CA GLY A 197 -2.11 2.63 10.15
C GLY A 197 -1.60 3.85 10.90
N LEU A 198 -0.31 4.19 10.80
CA LEU A 198 0.25 5.40 11.40
C LEU A 198 -0.43 6.63 10.81
N ALA A 199 -0.57 6.69 9.48
CA ALA A 199 -1.28 7.76 8.80
C ALA A 199 -2.75 7.85 9.25
N ILE A 200 -3.44 6.71 9.38
CA ILE A 200 -4.83 6.64 9.87
C ILE A 200 -4.96 7.10 11.32
N TYR A 201 -4.07 6.70 12.22
CA TYR A 201 -4.07 7.18 13.61
C TYR A 201 -3.95 8.69 13.67
N VAL A 202 -3.05 9.28 12.86
CA VAL A 202 -2.89 10.73 12.81
C VAL A 202 -4.13 11.41 12.20
N CYS A 203 -4.76 10.84 11.17
CA CYS A 203 -6.03 11.32 10.63
C CYS A 203 -7.14 11.31 11.70
N TRP A 204 -7.30 10.22 12.45
CA TRP A 204 -8.30 10.12 13.51
C TRP A 204 -7.99 11.01 14.71
N ALA A 205 -6.74 11.12 15.14
CA ALA A 205 -6.35 12.03 16.22
C ALA A 205 -6.63 13.48 15.83
N SER A 206 -6.22 13.88 14.62
CA SER A 206 -6.47 15.19 14.03
C SER A 206 -7.98 15.49 13.95
N PHE A 207 -8.78 14.52 13.56
CA PHE A 207 -10.24 14.65 13.51
C PHE A 207 -10.87 14.73 14.91
N ALA A 208 -10.56 13.77 15.79
CA ALA A 208 -11.15 13.65 17.11
C ALA A 208 -10.86 14.88 17.99
N ILE A 209 -9.63 15.41 17.97
CA ILE A 209 -9.26 16.60 18.76
C ILE A 209 -10.08 17.83 18.37
N ARG A 210 -10.49 17.93 17.09
CA ARG A 210 -11.27 19.07 16.57
C ARG A 210 -12.77 18.92 16.74
N HIS A 211 -13.27 17.68 16.83
CA HIS A 211 -14.70 17.41 16.69
C HIS A 211 -15.33 16.65 17.87
N PHE A 212 -14.53 16.03 18.74
CA PHE A 212 -15.05 15.27 19.88
C PHE A 212 -14.75 15.98 21.20
N ALA A 213 -15.59 15.70 22.21
CA ALA A 213 -15.29 16.12 23.57
C ALA A 213 -13.99 15.46 24.05
N ILE A 214 -13.20 16.16 24.88
CA ILE A 214 -11.90 15.69 25.38
C ILE A 214 -11.97 14.30 26.04
N ARG A 215 -13.09 14.00 26.71
CA ARG A 215 -13.37 12.68 27.30
C ARG A 215 -13.41 11.57 26.25
N ASP A 216 -14.04 11.83 25.11
CA ASP A 216 -14.19 10.83 24.05
C ASP A 216 -12.91 10.72 23.20
N VAL A 217 -12.10 11.79 23.12
CA VAL A 217 -10.71 11.73 22.63
C VAL A 217 -9.87 10.79 23.51
N GLY A 218 -9.91 10.98 24.83
CA GLY A 218 -9.21 10.12 25.78
C GLY A 218 -9.65 8.66 25.71
N ARG A 219 -10.96 8.42 25.59
CA ARG A 219 -11.52 7.06 25.38
C ARG A 219 -11.04 6.45 24.07
N LEU A 220 -11.05 7.20 22.97
CA LEU A 220 -10.59 6.72 21.68
C LEU A 220 -9.09 6.34 21.73
N ALA A 221 -8.27 7.19 22.35
CA ALA A 221 -6.85 6.93 22.53
C ALA A 221 -6.61 5.64 23.36
N LEU A 222 -7.31 5.48 24.48
CA LEU A 222 -7.22 4.29 25.31
C LEU A 222 -7.67 3.02 24.58
N LEU A 223 -8.82 3.08 23.91
CA LEU A 223 -9.35 1.96 23.13
C LEU A 223 -8.42 1.60 21.96
N GLY A 224 -7.86 2.60 21.28
CA GLY A 224 -6.90 2.40 20.19
C GLY A 224 -5.61 1.74 20.67
N ALA A 225 -5.05 2.22 21.78
CA ALA A 225 -3.88 1.62 22.40
C ALA A 225 -4.14 0.17 22.86
N ALA A 226 -5.28 -0.08 23.50
CA ALA A 226 -5.67 -1.42 23.94
C ALA A 226 -5.87 -2.36 22.75
N ALA A 227 -6.60 -1.94 21.71
CA ALA A 227 -6.83 -2.74 20.51
C ALA A 227 -5.52 -3.07 19.79
N LEU A 228 -4.58 -2.12 19.69
CA LEU A 228 -3.27 -2.37 19.10
C LEU A 228 -2.43 -3.32 19.96
N ALA A 229 -2.43 -3.13 21.27
CA ALA A 229 -1.71 -4.01 22.19
C ALA A 229 -2.19 -5.46 22.09
N LEU A 230 -3.51 -5.69 21.93
CA LEU A 230 -4.08 -7.04 21.74
C LEU A 230 -3.57 -7.74 20.47
N LEU A 231 -3.15 -6.99 19.45
CA LEU A 231 -2.57 -7.56 18.21
C LEU A 231 -1.05 -7.70 18.30
N VAL A 232 -0.38 -6.66 18.82
CA VAL A 232 1.09 -6.58 18.86
C VAL A 232 1.68 -7.44 19.98
N ALA A 233 1.06 -7.51 21.15
CA ALA A 233 1.64 -8.22 22.30
C ALA A 233 1.79 -9.73 22.06
N PRO A 234 0.78 -10.46 21.54
CA PRO A 234 0.97 -11.89 21.23
C PRO A 234 2.06 -12.14 20.20
N TRP A 235 2.18 -11.26 19.20
CA TRP A 235 3.23 -11.33 18.19
C TRP A 235 4.62 -11.10 18.79
N ALA A 236 4.76 -10.07 19.63
CA ALA A 236 5.99 -9.75 20.32
C ALA A 236 6.43 -10.86 21.28
N LEU A 237 5.51 -11.42 22.07
CA LEU A 237 5.78 -12.55 22.97
C LEU A 237 6.25 -13.78 22.20
N ARG A 238 5.59 -14.11 21.08
CA ARG A 238 6.04 -15.18 20.19
C ARG A 238 7.45 -14.90 19.67
N ASN A 239 7.75 -13.67 19.27
CA ASN A 239 9.06 -13.31 18.73
C ASN A 239 10.15 -13.35 19.81
N GLU A 240 9.84 -12.94 21.04
CA GLU A 240 10.76 -13.08 22.16
C GLU A 240 11.13 -14.55 22.41
N GLN A 241 10.12 -15.43 22.43
CA GLN A 241 10.33 -16.87 22.64
C GLN A 241 11.11 -17.55 21.49
N GLN A 242 10.89 -17.13 20.24
CA GLN A 242 11.41 -17.83 19.06
C GLN A 242 12.68 -17.20 18.48
N LEU A 243 12.87 -15.88 18.66
CA LEU A 243 13.98 -15.09 18.11
C LEU A 243 14.87 -14.49 19.20
N GLY A 244 14.52 -14.65 20.49
CA GLY A 244 15.24 -14.06 21.61
C GLY A 244 15.10 -12.53 21.70
N SER A 245 14.10 -11.95 21.02
CA SER A 245 13.87 -10.49 21.02
C SER A 245 12.38 -10.16 20.81
N PRO A 246 11.79 -9.24 21.58
CA PRO A 246 10.38 -8.86 21.47
C PRO A 246 10.14 -7.96 20.25
N VAL A 247 10.30 -8.51 19.05
CA VAL A 247 10.06 -7.80 17.79
C VAL A 247 8.57 -7.45 17.70
N LEU A 248 8.24 -6.17 17.86
CA LEU A 248 6.85 -5.69 17.89
C LEU A 248 6.16 -5.73 16.53
N LEU A 249 6.92 -5.50 15.46
CA LEU A 249 6.40 -5.45 14.09
C LEU A 249 7.24 -6.36 13.19
N ARG A 250 8.17 -5.79 12.43
CA ARG A 250 9.08 -6.52 11.53
C ARG A 250 10.52 -6.39 12.00
N SER A 251 11.30 -7.46 11.85
CA SER A 251 12.72 -7.51 12.21
C SER A 251 13.64 -6.86 11.16
N ASN A 252 13.10 -6.52 9.97
CA ASN A 252 13.89 -6.18 8.78
C ASN A 252 14.32 -4.71 8.68
N PHE A 253 13.93 -3.83 9.61
CA PHE A 253 14.20 -2.38 9.48
C PHE A 253 15.69 -2.05 9.24
N GLY A 254 16.61 -2.69 9.98
CA GLY A 254 18.04 -2.45 9.80
C GLY A 254 18.58 -2.93 8.44
N LEU A 255 17.99 -3.99 7.87
CA LEU A 255 18.29 -4.46 6.52
C LEU A 255 17.78 -3.47 5.47
N GLU A 256 16.52 -3.04 5.55
CA GLU A 256 15.92 -2.07 4.61
C GLU A 256 16.63 -0.71 4.65
N LEU A 257 17.01 -0.26 5.85
CA LEU A 257 17.80 0.95 6.04
C LEU A 257 19.15 0.82 5.33
N ALA A 258 19.82 -0.34 5.46
CA ALA A 258 21.10 -0.59 4.81
C ALA A 258 21.02 -0.76 3.29
N ILE A 259 19.89 -1.20 2.75
CA ILE A 259 19.65 -1.27 1.30
C ILE A 259 19.55 0.14 0.72
N GLY A 260 18.78 1.03 1.35
CA GLY A 260 18.55 2.39 0.84
C GLY A 260 19.66 3.39 1.15
N ASN A 261 20.50 3.16 2.17
CA ASN A 261 21.43 4.17 2.68
C ASN A 261 22.87 3.66 2.71
N TYR A 262 23.58 3.92 1.62
CA TYR A 262 25.00 3.60 1.44
C TYR A 262 25.59 4.45 0.30
N PRO A 263 26.93 4.55 0.14
CA PRO A 263 27.53 5.39 -0.89
C PRO A 263 27.04 5.14 -2.31
N GLY A 264 26.77 3.88 -2.68
CA GLY A 264 26.29 3.53 -4.02
C GLY A 264 24.84 3.97 -4.28
N ALA A 265 24.01 4.18 -3.25
CA ALA A 265 22.66 4.72 -3.44
C ALA A 265 22.67 6.15 -4.02
N LEU A 266 23.79 6.87 -3.87
CA LEU A 266 23.95 8.22 -4.40
C LEU A 266 24.24 8.26 -5.91
N THR A 267 24.60 7.13 -6.54
CA THR A 267 24.93 7.05 -7.97
C THR A 267 23.89 7.75 -8.85
N GLN A 268 24.36 8.51 -9.85
CA GLN A 268 23.54 9.24 -10.81
C GLN A 268 23.89 8.84 -12.25
N PRO A 269 22.89 8.47 -13.08
CA PRO A 269 21.51 8.25 -12.70
C PRO A 269 21.36 7.01 -11.79
N PRO A 270 20.35 6.94 -10.91
CA PRO A 270 20.06 5.73 -10.15
C PRO A 270 19.75 4.58 -11.11
N SER A 271 20.24 3.39 -10.80
CA SER A 271 20.10 2.21 -11.67
C SER A 271 19.67 0.98 -10.90
N ALA A 272 18.92 0.12 -11.58
CA ALA A 272 18.52 -1.16 -11.01
C ALA A 272 19.72 -2.09 -10.81
N GLU A 273 20.79 -1.94 -11.57
CA GLU A 273 22.03 -2.71 -11.42
C GLU A 273 22.69 -2.42 -10.08
N VAL A 274 22.79 -1.15 -9.69
CA VAL A 274 23.37 -0.73 -8.40
C VAL A 274 22.55 -1.28 -7.23
N LEU A 275 21.21 -1.23 -7.31
CA LEU A 275 20.36 -1.84 -6.30
C LEU A 275 20.49 -3.38 -6.29
N THR A 276 20.55 -4.01 -7.45
CA THR A 276 20.71 -5.48 -7.55
C THR A 276 22.04 -5.93 -6.96
N GLN A 277 23.14 -5.21 -7.22
CA GLN A 277 24.44 -5.46 -6.60
C GLN A 277 24.36 -5.33 -5.08
N ARG A 278 23.65 -4.30 -4.58
CA ARG A 278 23.45 -4.13 -3.14
C ARG A 278 22.65 -5.28 -2.53
N LEU A 279 21.54 -5.68 -3.16
CA LEU A 279 20.73 -6.82 -2.72
C LEU A 279 21.57 -8.11 -2.71
N ASN A 280 22.36 -8.37 -3.74
CA ASN A 280 23.26 -9.53 -3.80
C ASN A 280 24.37 -9.48 -2.73
N ALA A 281 24.75 -8.29 -2.26
CA ALA A 281 25.76 -8.14 -1.22
C ALA A 281 25.21 -8.40 0.20
N ILE A 282 23.99 -7.95 0.50
CA ILE A 282 23.49 -7.90 1.89
C ILE A 282 22.13 -8.56 2.13
N HIS A 283 21.40 -8.97 1.09
CA HIS A 283 20.05 -9.51 1.25
C HIS A 283 20.07 -11.05 1.23
N PRO A 284 19.73 -11.74 2.34
CA PRO A 284 19.83 -13.20 2.44
C PRO A 284 18.96 -13.97 1.44
N TYR A 285 17.82 -13.41 1.03
CA TYR A 285 16.98 -13.98 -0.05
C TYR A 285 17.70 -14.03 -1.41
N HIS A 286 18.58 -13.06 -1.70
CA HIS A 286 19.22 -12.90 -3.00
C HIS A 286 20.63 -13.50 -3.07
N SER A 287 21.23 -13.87 -1.93
CA SER A 287 22.65 -14.21 -1.88
C SER A 287 22.98 -15.26 -0.84
N ALA A 288 23.64 -16.33 -1.29
CA ALA A 288 24.16 -17.36 -0.40
C ALA A 288 25.21 -16.80 0.58
N VAL A 289 25.97 -15.78 0.18
CA VAL A 289 26.95 -15.10 1.04
C VAL A 289 26.22 -14.36 2.17
N ALA A 290 25.19 -13.59 1.85
CA ALA A 290 24.37 -12.92 2.86
C ALA A 290 23.61 -13.91 3.75
N ALA A 291 23.13 -15.03 3.20
CA ALA A 291 22.52 -16.12 3.97
C ALA A 291 23.50 -16.77 4.95
N ASN A 292 24.75 -17.01 4.55
CA ASN A 292 25.81 -17.48 5.43
C ASN A 292 26.13 -16.46 6.54
N ALA A 293 26.20 -15.17 6.19
CA ALA A 293 26.42 -14.10 7.15
C ALA A 293 25.28 -13.99 8.17
N LEU A 294 24.03 -14.17 7.75
CA LEU A 294 22.87 -14.22 8.65
C LEU A 294 22.98 -15.41 9.61
N ARG A 295 23.34 -16.60 9.12
CA ARG A 295 23.58 -17.78 9.99
C ARG A 295 24.70 -17.52 10.99
N ALA A 296 25.83 -16.99 10.52
CA ALA A 296 26.99 -16.68 11.37
C ALA A 296 26.67 -15.60 12.44
N ALA A 297 25.75 -14.68 12.15
CA ALA A 297 25.28 -13.69 13.11
C ALA A 297 24.35 -14.25 14.20
N GLY A 298 23.92 -15.52 14.10
CA GLY A 298 22.99 -16.14 15.03
C GLY A 298 21.52 -15.90 14.70
N GLY A 299 21.19 -15.56 13.44
CA GLY A 299 19.82 -15.41 12.96
C GLY A 299 19.49 -14.01 12.44
N GLU A 300 18.23 -13.82 12.05
CA GLU A 300 17.79 -12.61 11.35
C GLU A 300 17.88 -11.33 12.20
N VAL A 301 17.58 -11.39 13.51
CA VAL A 301 17.50 -10.20 14.37
C VAL A 301 18.90 -9.61 14.61
N PRO A 302 19.91 -10.40 15.04
CA PRO A 302 21.28 -9.88 15.15
C PRO A 302 21.84 -9.39 13.81
N TYR A 303 21.56 -10.11 12.72
CA TYR A 303 22.02 -9.73 11.38
C TYR A 303 21.47 -8.35 10.96
N ALA A 304 20.14 -8.16 11.04
CA ALA A 304 19.51 -6.89 10.70
C ALA A 304 19.98 -5.75 11.63
N LYS A 305 20.15 -6.04 12.94
CA LYS A 305 20.68 -5.06 13.90
C LYS A 305 22.11 -4.63 13.55
N ALA A 306 22.98 -5.57 13.17
CA ALA A 306 24.35 -5.28 12.78
C ALA A 306 24.41 -4.38 11.53
N LEU A 307 23.56 -4.66 10.53
CA LEU A 307 23.41 -3.80 9.35
C LEU A 307 22.90 -2.40 9.73
N GLY A 308 21.88 -2.32 10.58
CA GLY A 308 21.36 -1.04 11.09
C GLY A 308 22.44 -0.19 11.75
N VAL A 309 23.22 -0.76 12.67
CA VAL A 309 24.34 -0.06 13.35
C VAL A 309 25.44 0.37 12.38
N GLN A 310 25.73 -0.40 11.34
CA GLN A 310 26.68 -0.01 10.30
C GLN A 310 26.14 1.18 9.50
N THR A 311 24.88 1.13 9.10
CA THR A 311 24.24 2.20 8.32
C THR A 311 24.05 3.48 9.15
N GLU A 312 23.69 3.38 10.42
CA GLU A 312 23.63 4.54 11.33
C GLU A 312 24.98 5.25 11.45
N ARG A 313 26.09 4.49 11.50
CA ARG A 313 27.44 5.09 11.49
C ARG A 313 27.71 5.81 10.17
N TRP A 314 27.33 5.22 9.04
CA TRP A 314 27.45 5.89 7.75
C TRP A 314 26.61 7.18 7.69
N ILE A 315 25.37 7.16 8.18
CA ILE A 315 24.47 8.33 8.22
C ILE A 315 25.08 9.44 9.10
N LYS A 316 25.59 9.10 10.29
CA LYS A 316 26.23 10.07 11.19
C LYS A 316 27.45 10.75 10.55
N ASN A 317 28.19 10.01 9.73
CA ASN A 317 29.35 10.53 9.01
C ASN A 317 28.98 11.26 7.71
N ASN A 318 27.75 11.11 7.20
CA ASN A 318 27.30 11.64 5.92
C ASN A 318 25.86 12.22 6.00
N PRO A 319 25.57 13.16 6.91
CA PRO A 319 24.20 13.63 7.14
C PRO A 319 23.59 14.31 5.91
N GLY A 320 24.38 15.06 5.13
CA GLY A 320 23.91 15.68 3.89
C GLY A 320 23.50 14.66 2.83
N ALA A 321 24.31 13.60 2.65
CA ALA A 321 23.99 12.51 1.73
C ALA A 321 22.73 11.75 2.16
N PHE A 322 22.57 11.52 3.47
CA PHE A 322 21.36 10.88 3.99
C PHE A 322 20.10 11.71 3.73
N VAL A 323 20.15 13.03 3.95
CA VAL A 323 19.03 13.93 3.62
C VAL A 323 18.74 13.91 2.12
N GLU A 324 19.77 13.93 1.26
CA GLU A 324 19.60 13.82 -0.18
C GLU A 324 18.87 12.52 -0.57
N LEU A 325 19.29 11.38 -0.01
CA LEU A 325 18.64 10.10 -0.24
C LEU A 325 17.19 10.10 0.28
N CYS A 326 16.92 10.65 1.46
CA CYS A 326 15.56 10.74 1.99
C CYS A 326 14.63 11.54 1.08
N LEU A 327 15.09 12.70 0.60
CA LEU A 327 14.32 13.53 -0.33
C LEU A 327 14.12 12.83 -1.67
N ARG A 328 15.17 12.14 -2.17
CA ARG A 328 15.11 11.36 -3.40
C ARG A 328 14.10 10.22 -3.29
N HIS A 329 14.18 9.41 -2.24
CA HIS A 329 13.24 8.32 -1.98
C HIS A 329 11.80 8.83 -1.86
N TYR A 330 11.59 9.91 -1.11
CA TYR A 330 10.25 10.48 -0.97
C TYR A 330 9.70 11.00 -2.31
N ALA A 331 10.55 11.60 -3.15
CA ALA A 331 10.16 12.00 -4.50
C ALA A 331 9.89 10.77 -5.39
N GLU A 332 10.75 9.75 -5.37
CA GLU A 332 10.61 8.50 -6.14
C GLU A 332 9.40 7.65 -5.71
N PHE A 333 8.86 7.88 -4.52
CA PHE A 333 7.60 7.28 -4.09
C PHE A 333 6.41 7.80 -4.91
N PHE A 334 6.34 9.10 -5.20
CA PHE A 334 5.26 9.69 -6.00
C PHE A 334 5.58 9.75 -7.51
N PHE A 335 6.86 9.86 -7.84
CA PHE A 335 7.36 10.03 -9.21
C PHE A 335 8.38 8.93 -9.51
N PRO A 336 7.92 7.67 -9.64
CA PRO A 336 8.83 6.55 -9.78
C PRO A 336 9.56 6.63 -11.10
N ARG A 337 10.85 6.30 -11.05
CA ARG A 337 11.73 6.26 -12.23
C ARG A 337 11.63 4.92 -12.94
N PRO A 338 11.94 4.85 -14.25
CA PRO A 338 11.86 3.60 -15.01
C PRO A 338 12.64 2.42 -14.41
N TRP A 339 13.77 2.69 -13.77
CA TRP A 339 14.58 1.65 -13.14
C TRP A 339 13.85 0.93 -11.98
N GLN A 340 12.93 1.60 -11.28
CA GLN A 340 12.12 0.99 -10.21
C GLN A 340 11.07 0.03 -10.77
N MET A 341 10.76 0.09 -12.07
CA MET A 341 9.82 -0.82 -12.72
C MET A 341 10.48 -2.13 -13.18
N ASN A 342 11.81 -2.24 -13.10
CA ASN A 342 12.55 -3.47 -13.43
C ASN A 342 12.24 -4.62 -12.46
N PHE A 343 11.64 -4.35 -11.31
CA PHE A 343 11.30 -5.36 -10.29
C PHE A 343 9.93 -6.02 -10.52
N THR A 344 9.39 -5.86 -11.71
CA THR A 344 8.21 -6.58 -12.20
C THR A 344 8.59 -7.13 -13.56
N GLU A 345 8.23 -8.37 -13.87
CA GLU A 345 8.66 -9.12 -15.08
C GLU A 345 8.28 -8.47 -16.45
N TRP A 346 7.86 -7.21 -16.44
CA TRP A 346 7.48 -6.36 -17.56
C TRP A 346 8.57 -5.34 -17.92
N PHE A 347 9.72 -5.84 -18.38
CA PHE A 347 10.84 -5.00 -18.81
C PHE A 347 10.53 -4.14 -20.04
N ALA A 348 9.63 -4.60 -20.92
CA ALA A 348 9.40 -4.00 -22.24
C ALA A 348 8.71 -2.63 -22.21
N ILE A 349 7.96 -2.29 -21.15
CA ILE A 349 7.22 -1.02 -21.05
C ILE A 349 7.52 -0.22 -19.79
N LYS A 350 8.68 -0.46 -19.16
CA LYS A 350 9.09 0.17 -17.90
C LYS A 350 9.02 1.70 -17.95
N ASP A 351 9.46 2.30 -19.06
CA ASP A 351 9.51 3.75 -19.25
C ASP A 351 8.08 4.32 -19.39
N ALA A 352 7.25 3.69 -20.22
CA ALA A 352 5.85 4.07 -20.37
C ALA A 352 5.08 3.93 -19.06
N ARG A 353 5.30 2.85 -18.30
CA ARG A 353 4.67 2.62 -17.01
C ARG A 353 5.06 3.70 -15.99
N ALA A 354 6.35 4.01 -15.89
CA ALA A 354 6.85 5.09 -15.04
C ALA A 354 6.27 6.46 -15.45
N ALA A 355 6.20 6.75 -16.75
CA ALA A 355 5.63 7.99 -17.26
C ALA A 355 4.13 8.10 -16.96
N ILE A 356 3.35 7.04 -17.18
CA ILE A 356 1.91 7.02 -16.88
C ILE A 356 1.69 7.20 -15.39
N PHE A 357 2.45 6.47 -14.56
CA PHE A 357 2.40 6.59 -13.11
C PHE A 357 2.66 8.02 -12.66
N THR A 358 3.83 8.56 -13.02
CA THR A 358 4.26 9.93 -12.69
C THR A 358 3.22 10.96 -13.13
N THR A 359 2.64 10.79 -14.32
CA THR A 359 1.60 11.68 -14.84
C THR A 359 0.35 11.65 -13.96
N ILE A 360 -0.14 10.45 -13.62
CA ILE A 360 -1.31 10.28 -12.76
C ILE A 360 -1.07 10.89 -11.38
N ASP A 361 0.08 10.62 -10.78
CA ASP A 361 0.41 11.13 -9.45
C ASP A 361 0.60 12.64 -9.45
N ALA A 362 1.21 13.22 -10.48
CA ALA A 362 1.33 14.67 -10.63
C ALA A 362 -0.05 15.35 -10.72
N PHE A 363 -0.95 14.83 -11.55
CA PHE A 363 -2.33 15.35 -11.65
C PHE A 363 -3.12 15.08 -10.36
N GLY A 364 -2.87 13.96 -9.69
CA GLY A 364 -3.49 13.61 -8.42
C GLY A 364 -3.09 14.55 -7.30
N LEU A 365 -1.79 14.83 -7.14
CA LEU A 365 -1.26 15.78 -6.17
C LEU A 365 -1.71 17.21 -6.48
N MET A 366 -1.75 17.61 -7.76
CA MET A 366 -2.32 18.89 -8.16
C MET A 366 -3.82 18.97 -7.84
N GLY A 367 -4.57 17.88 -8.07
CA GLY A 367 -6.00 17.79 -7.74
C GLY A 367 -6.24 17.87 -6.24
N LEU A 368 -5.37 17.27 -5.43
CA LEU A 368 -5.36 17.40 -3.98
C LEU A 368 -5.10 18.85 -3.57
N LEU A 369 -4.04 19.47 -4.11
CA LEU A 369 -3.68 20.86 -3.81
C LEU A 369 -4.83 21.82 -4.14
N VAL A 370 -5.42 21.71 -5.33
CA VAL A 370 -6.57 22.51 -5.74
C VAL A 370 -7.75 22.30 -4.78
N GLY A 371 -8.04 21.06 -4.40
CA GLY A 371 -9.11 20.76 -3.45
C GLY A 371 -8.85 21.30 -2.05
N LEU A 372 -7.59 21.28 -1.57
CA LEU A 372 -7.17 21.90 -0.31
C LEU A 372 -7.29 23.42 -0.35
N LEU A 373 -6.83 24.07 -1.42
CA LEU A 373 -6.96 25.50 -1.63
C LEU A 373 -8.42 25.96 -1.70
N GLN A 374 -9.28 25.14 -2.31
CA GLN A 374 -10.74 25.33 -2.33
C GLN A 374 -11.42 24.96 -1.01
N ARG A 375 -10.67 24.51 0.01
CA ARG A 375 -11.18 24.05 1.31
C ARG A 375 -12.28 22.99 1.19
N ARG A 376 -12.16 22.10 0.19
CA ARG A 376 -13.13 21.02 0.01
C ARG A 376 -13.14 20.12 1.24
N ARG A 377 -14.35 19.78 1.69
CA ARG A 377 -14.56 18.90 2.85
C ARG A 377 -13.82 17.58 2.65
N GLY A 378 -13.14 17.11 3.70
CA GLY A 378 -12.43 15.83 3.71
C GLY A 378 -11.05 15.81 3.03
N TYR A 379 -10.72 16.78 2.17
CA TYR A 379 -9.43 16.82 1.47
C TYR A 379 -8.24 16.99 2.43
N GLY A 380 -8.43 17.65 3.57
CA GLY A 380 -7.39 17.74 4.61
C GLY A 380 -7.00 16.38 5.19
N ALA A 381 -7.98 15.51 5.49
CA ALA A 381 -7.71 14.16 5.98
C ALA A 381 -7.06 13.29 4.88
N LEU A 382 -7.49 13.46 3.63
CA LEU A 382 -6.92 12.78 2.49
C LEU A 382 -5.45 13.15 2.26
N GLY A 383 -5.13 14.45 2.28
CA GLY A 383 -3.77 14.93 2.13
C GLY A 383 -2.86 14.49 3.28
N LEU A 384 -3.37 14.53 4.51
CA LEU A 384 -2.65 14.04 5.69
C LEU A 384 -2.33 12.54 5.57
N TYR A 385 -3.30 11.73 5.13
CA TYR A 385 -3.07 10.30 4.90
C TYR A 385 -2.00 10.07 3.82
N ILE A 386 -2.14 10.71 2.65
CA ILE A 386 -1.22 10.52 1.51
C ILE A 386 0.22 10.88 1.90
N LEU A 387 0.41 12.01 2.58
CA LEU A 387 1.75 12.47 2.99
C LEU A 387 2.38 11.53 4.03
N LEU A 388 1.60 11.11 5.04
CA LEU A 388 2.11 10.31 6.15
C LEU A 388 2.27 8.83 5.81
N ALA A 389 1.44 8.27 4.93
CA ALA A 389 1.59 6.89 4.46
C ALA A 389 2.87 6.72 3.63
N ALA A 390 3.31 7.78 2.94
CA ALA A 390 4.56 7.81 2.18
C ALA A 390 5.81 8.04 3.07
N LEU A 391 5.67 8.72 4.21
CA LEU A 391 6.80 9.24 4.99
C LEU A 391 7.80 8.17 5.46
N PRO A 392 7.40 6.97 5.93
CA PRO A 392 8.35 5.93 6.31
C PRO A 392 9.28 5.51 5.16
N TYR A 393 8.80 5.61 3.91
CA TYR A 393 9.57 5.25 2.72
C TYR A 393 10.55 6.33 2.27
N ALA A 394 10.65 7.46 2.98
CA ALA A 394 11.81 8.35 2.82
C ALA A 394 13.08 7.69 3.38
N LEU A 395 12.95 6.91 4.46
CA LEU A 395 14.10 6.36 5.17
C LEU A 395 14.70 5.12 4.49
N VAL A 396 13.94 4.45 3.63
CA VAL A 396 14.32 3.17 3.01
C VAL A 396 14.05 3.24 1.51
N GLN A 397 14.62 2.32 0.73
CA GLN A 397 14.43 2.31 -0.72
C GLN A 397 12.94 2.07 -1.08
N PRO A 398 12.23 3.03 -1.72
CA PRO A 398 10.88 2.80 -2.19
C PRO A 398 10.90 1.81 -3.36
N VAL A 399 10.07 0.77 -3.25
CA VAL A 399 9.72 -0.11 -4.38
C VAL A 399 8.26 0.10 -4.76
N PRO A 400 7.87 -0.13 -6.03
CA PRO A 400 6.53 0.21 -6.53
C PRO A 400 5.39 -0.37 -5.69
N ARG A 401 5.51 -1.58 -5.11
CA ARG A 401 4.41 -2.15 -4.29
C ARG A 401 3.96 -1.26 -3.13
N TYR A 402 4.85 -0.43 -2.57
CA TYR A 402 4.54 0.43 -1.42
C TYR A 402 3.63 1.61 -1.77
N THR A 403 3.70 2.08 -3.01
CA THR A 403 2.96 3.25 -3.48
C THR A 403 1.49 2.91 -3.75
N TYR A 404 1.15 1.62 -3.80
CA TYR A 404 -0.23 1.12 -3.88
C TYR A 404 -1.15 1.68 -2.79
N LEU A 405 -0.60 1.99 -1.62
CA LEU A 405 -1.33 2.55 -0.47
C LEU A 405 -1.97 3.91 -0.75
N VAL A 406 -1.45 4.66 -1.74
CA VAL A 406 -1.95 6.01 -2.07
C VAL A 406 -2.33 6.17 -3.54
N TYR A 407 -1.80 5.33 -4.44
CA TYR A 407 -2.00 5.47 -5.88
C TYR A 407 -3.47 5.56 -6.27
N GLY A 408 -4.33 4.71 -5.72
CA GLY A 408 -5.76 4.75 -6.00
C GLY A 408 -6.44 6.07 -5.61
N LEU A 409 -5.98 6.71 -4.53
CA LEU A 409 -6.47 8.03 -4.12
C LEU A 409 -6.04 9.10 -5.13
N LEU A 410 -4.79 9.04 -5.59
CA LEU A 410 -4.23 9.97 -6.57
C LEU A 410 -4.90 9.83 -7.94
N VAL A 411 -5.25 8.61 -8.36
CA VAL A 411 -6.03 8.37 -9.59
C VAL A 411 -7.38 9.09 -9.57
N PHE A 412 -8.13 8.98 -8.48
CA PHE A 412 -9.44 9.67 -8.37
C PHE A 412 -9.29 11.19 -8.24
N LEU A 413 -8.24 11.68 -7.57
CA LEU A 413 -7.92 13.11 -7.53
C LEU A 413 -7.55 13.65 -8.92
N ALA A 414 -6.76 12.91 -9.69
CA ALA A 414 -6.39 13.26 -11.06
C ALA A 414 -7.63 13.31 -11.95
N ALA A 415 -8.49 12.29 -11.87
CA ALA A 415 -9.76 12.25 -12.59
C ALA A 415 -10.67 13.42 -12.25
N GLN A 416 -10.77 13.78 -10.96
CA GLN A 416 -11.55 14.93 -10.51
C GLN A 416 -11.01 16.24 -11.07
N LEU A 417 -9.69 16.43 -11.06
CA LEU A 417 -9.05 17.61 -11.63
C LEU A 417 -9.32 17.72 -13.13
N ILE A 418 -9.08 16.66 -13.88
CA ILE A 418 -9.25 16.62 -15.35
C ILE A 418 -10.70 16.99 -15.71
N VAL A 419 -11.69 16.34 -15.09
CA VAL A 419 -13.11 16.56 -15.41
C VAL A 419 -13.56 17.99 -15.09
N VAL A 420 -13.15 18.53 -13.93
CA VAL A 420 -13.52 19.91 -13.55
C VAL A 420 -12.87 20.91 -14.51
N SER A 421 -11.59 20.72 -14.85
CA SER A 421 -10.87 21.60 -15.77
C SER A 421 -11.48 21.59 -17.18
N VAL A 422 -11.82 20.41 -17.72
CA VAL A 422 -12.46 20.29 -19.04
C VAL A 422 -13.81 20.99 -19.06
N ARG A 423 -14.65 20.80 -18.02
CA ARG A 423 -15.94 21.48 -17.93
C ARG A 423 -15.81 22.99 -17.84
N TYR A 424 -14.85 23.47 -17.06
CA TYR A 424 -14.56 24.90 -16.94
C TYR A 424 -14.20 25.52 -18.29
N VAL A 425 -13.34 24.85 -19.06
CA VAL A 425 -12.95 25.30 -20.41
C VAL A 425 -14.16 25.31 -21.36
N ILE A 426 -14.95 24.22 -21.40
CA ILE A 426 -16.15 24.14 -22.25
C ILE A 426 -17.15 25.26 -21.91
N GLN A 427 -17.36 25.56 -20.63
CA GLN A 427 -18.25 26.64 -20.20
C GLN A 427 -17.77 28.02 -20.64
N ARG A 428 -16.45 28.27 -20.64
CA ARG A 428 -15.89 29.54 -21.14
C ARG A 428 -15.94 29.68 -22.66
N LEU A 429 -15.83 28.57 -23.39
CA LEU A 429 -15.85 28.55 -24.86
C LEU A 429 -17.27 28.55 -25.44
N SER A 430 -18.28 28.20 -24.63
CA SER A 430 -19.67 28.22 -25.07
C SER A 430 -20.18 29.67 -25.18
N PRO A 431 -20.78 30.09 -26.31
CA PRO A 431 -21.34 31.43 -26.44
C PRO A 431 -22.41 31.68 -25.36
N PRO A 432 -22.57 32.92 -24.88
CA PRO A 432 -23.58 33.24 -23.87
C PRO A 432 -24.95 32.79 -24.40
N ARG A 433 -25.62 31.93 -23.63
CA ARG A 433 -27.01 31.55 -23.95
C ARG A 433 -27.84 32.82 -23.97
N VAL A 434 -28.24 33.26 -25.16
CA VAL A 434 -29.29 34.27 -25.33
C VAL A 434 -30.50 33.71 -24.59
N ARG A 435 -30.85 34.34 -23.46
CA ARG A 435 -32.14 34.07 -22.81
C ARG A 435 -33.19 34.56 -23.81
N SER A 436 -33.86 33.64 -24.49
CA SER A 436 -35.11 33.97 -25.17
C SER A 436 -36.09 34.41 -24.10
N LEU A 437 -36.35 35.71 -24.03
CA LEU A 437 -37.55 36.23 -23.39
C LEU A 437 -38.72 35.76 -24.26
N ALA A 438 -39.46 34.79 -23.75
CA ALA A 438 -40.80 34.43 -24.21
C ALA A 438 -41.68 34.30 -22.97
#